data_AF-A0A0X9VEH3-F1
#
_entry.id   AF-A0A0X9VEH3-F1
#
_cell.length_a   1.000
_cell.length_b   1.000
_cell.length_c   1.000
_cell.angle_alpha   90.00
_cell.angle_beta   90.00
_cell.angle_gamma   90.00
#
_symmetry.space_group_name_H-M   'P 1'
#
loop_
_entity.id
_entity.type
_entity.pdbx_description
1 polymer ?
#
loop_
_entity_poly.entity_id
_entity_poly.type
_entity_poly.pdbx_seq_one_letter_code
_entity_poly.pdbx_strand_id
1 'polypeptide(L)'
;MLKLITKYQIIKKSKRNANNKIILLIKKYIKLMVISLILVLSSPTLALKYDTKQPIQINSVKQSLDLEKNVIIFTKNVFIKQGSLNIRADKVVVTRQKKNTKKIVIEAYGTPIFFYQLQNDDKLIKGHSNKIRYEMENEIIILKGNAYLKQLDNNITADKITYLIKTNKIEALSDKGNRVTTILLPYQLQEKILIQK
;
A
#
# COMPACT_ATOMS: atom_id res chain seq x y z
N MET A 1 50.98 37.65 -58.53
CA MET A 1 49.55 37.75 -58.14
C MET A 1 48.90 36.39 -57.83
N LEU A 2 48.95 35.40 -58.74
CA LEU A 2 48.25 34.10 -58.62
C LEU A 2 48.62 33.25 -57.38
N LYS A 3 49.89 33.27 -56.93
CA LYS A 3 50.36 32.54 -55.74
C LYS A 3 49.71 33.02 -54.43
N LEU A 4 49.38 34.32 -54.31
CA LEU A 4 48.77 34.90 -53.11
C LEU A 4 47.29 34.49 -52.97
N ILE A 5 46.56 34.48 -54.08
CA ILE A 5 45.16 34.06 -54.14
C ILE A 5 45.04 32.58 -53.73
N THR A 6 45.96 31.74 -54.23
CA THR A 6 45.99 30.30 -53.91
C THR A 6 46.27 30.07 -52.42
N LYS A 7 47.23 30.80 -51.83
CA LYS A 7 47.53 30.73 -50.38
C LYS A 7 46.33 31.16 -49.53
N TYR A 8 45.62 32.23 -49.91
CA TYR A 8 44.42 32.69 -49.23
C TYR A 8 43.28 31.65 -49.25
N GLN A 9 43.02 31.03 -50.41
CA GLN A 9 42.01 29.97 -50.57
C GLN A 9 42.31 28.75 -49.68
N ILE A 10 43.58 28.33 -49.59
CA ILE A 10 44.01 27.20 -48.74
C ILE A 10 43.80 27.53 -47.25
N ILE A 11 44.18 28.73 -46.80
CA ILE A 11 44.02 29.15 -45.41
C ILE A 11 42.53 29.24 -45.04
N LYS A 12 41.68 29.76 -45.93
CA LYS A 12 40.23 29.86 -45.73
C LYS A 12 39.57 28.48 -45.63
N LYS A 13 39.98 27.52 -46.49
CA LYS A 13 39.50 26.13 -46.46
C LYS A 13 39.94 25.38 -45.20
N SER A 14 41.19 25.58 -44.77
CA SER A 14 41.73 25.00 -43.53
C SER A 14 40.96 25.50 -42.29
N LYS A 15 40.73 26.82 -42.16
CA LYS A 15 39.91 27.40 -41.09
C LYS A 15 38.47 26.88 -41.10
N ARG A 16 37.86 26.71 -42.27
CA ARG A 16 36.50 26.17 -42.41
C ARG A 16 36.40 24.71 -41.93
N ASN A 17 37.40 23.89 -42.26
CA ASN A 17 37.45 22.49 -41.83
C ASN A 17 37.68 22.34 -40.31
N ALA A 18 38.49 23.22 -39.71
CA ALA A 18 38.68 23.28 -38.27
C ALA A 18 37.37 23.64 -37.54
N ASN A 19 36.63 24.63 -38.02
CA ASN A 19 35.34 25.03 -37.45
C ASN A 19 34.30 23.89 -37.52
N ASN A 20 34.24 23.15 -38.63
CA ASN A 20 33.33 22.02 -38.77
C ASN A 20 33.66 20.87 -37.79
N LYS A 21 34.96 20.61 -37.53
CA LYS A 21 35.38 19.62 -36.52
C LYS A 21 35.00 20.05 -35.10
N ILE A 22 35.17 21.33 -34.77
CA ILE A 22 34.80 21.88 -33.45
C ILE A 22 33.28 21.76 -33.23
N ILE A 23 32.47 22.10 -34.23
CA ILE A 23 31.01 21.96 -34.17
C ILE A 23 30.59 20.49 -33.99
N LEU A 24 31.27 19.55 -34.66
CA LEU A 24 31.01 18.11 -34.50
C LEU A 24 31.34 17.62 -33.09
N LEU A 25 32.46 18.06 -32.51
CA LEU A 25 32.85 17.75 -31.13
C LEU A 25 31.83 18.31 -30.14
N ILE A 26 31.41 19.57 -30.29
CA ILE A 26 30.39 20.20 -29.44
C ILE A 26 29.06 19.42 -29.50
N LYS A 27 28.60 19.04 -30.70
CA LYS A 27 27.38 18.23 -30.86
C LYS A 27 27.50 16.85 -30.19
N LYS A 28 28.68 16.23 -30.23
CA LYS A 28 28.95 14.95 -29.54
C LYS A 28 28.88 15.12 -28.02
N TYR A 29 29.50 16.17 -27.47
CA TYR A 29 29.46 16.46 -26.03
C TYR A 29 28.06 16.85 -25.53
N ILE A 30 27.30 17.63 -26.31
CA ILE A 30 25.90 17.94 -25.99
C ILE A 30 25.04 16.66 -25.99
N LYS A 31 25.22 15.77 -26.98
CA LYS A 31 24.51 14.48 -27.02
C LYS A 31 24.86 13.60 -25.81
N LEU A 32 26.13 13.56 -25.40
CA LEU A 32 26.59 12.85 -24.20
C LEU A 32 26.01 13.44 -22.91
N MET A 33 25.96 14.78 -22.78
CA MET A 33 25.33 15.44 -21.62
C MET A 33 23.83 15.18 -21.54
N VAL A 34 23.11 15.21 -22.65
CA VAL A 34 21.66 14.93 -22.68
C VAL A 34 21.37 13.48 -22.26
N ILE A 35 22.18 12.51 -22.70
CA ILE A 35 22.04 11.11 -22.28
C ILE A 35 22.31 10.96 -20.77
N SER A 36 23.34 11.63 -20.26
CA SER A 36 23.67 11.62 -18.82
C SER A 36 22.56 12.23 -17.95
N LEU A 37 21.84 13.23 -18.44
CA LEU A 37 20.77 13.89 -17.69
C LEU A 37 19.50 13.03 -17.57
N ILE A 38 19.25 12.16 -18.55
CA ILE A 38 18.07 11.26 -18.56
C ILE A 38 18.23 10.12 -17.53
N LEU A 39 19.45 9.64 -17.27
CA LEU A 39 19.67 8.55 -16.30
C LEU A 39 19.47 9.00 -14.83
N VAL A 40 19.69 10.28 -14.52
CA VAL A 40 19.57 10.81 -13.15
C VAL A 40 18.10 10.92 -12.69
N LEU A 41 17.14 10.92 -13.61
CA LEU A 41 15.70 11.03 -13.28
C LEU A 41 15.02 9.69 -13.01
N SER A 42 15.74 8.58 -13.13
CA SER A 42 15.20 7.23 -12.86
C SER A 42 15.42 6.79 -11.42
N SER A 43 14.94 7.58 -10.46
CA SER A 43 14.84 7.10 -9.07
C SER A 43 13.84 5.96 -9.02
N PRO A 44 14.20 4.74 -8.58
CA PRO A 44 13.22 3.71 -8.30
C PRO A 44 12.37 4.23 -7.14
N THR A 45 11.12 4.58 -7.44
CA THR A 45 10.16 4.89 -6.39
C THR A 45 9.88 3.58 -5.66
N LEU A 46 10.41 3.43 -4.44
CA LEU A 46 9.91 2.41 -3.52
C LEU A 46 8.48 2.80 -3.14
N ALA A 47 7.53 2.43 -3.98
CA ALA A 47 6.12 2.59 -3.69
C ALA A 47 5.76 1.60 -2.56
N LEU A 48 5.58 2.09 -1.34
CA LEU A 48 4.97 1.30 -0.27
C LEU A 48 3.58 0.86 -0.74
N LYS A 49 3.27 -0.43 -0.55
CA LYS A 49 1.99 -1.07 -0.89
C LYS A 49 0.91 -0.62 0.10
N TYR A 50 0.39 0.60 -0.08
CA TYR A 50 -0.66 1.11 0.80
C TYR A 50 -2.05 0.67 0.34
N ASP A 51 -2.62 -0.31 1.04
CA ASP A 51 -4.02 -0.72 0.87
C ASP A 51 -4.98 0.47 1.00
N THR A 52 -4.71 1.41 1.91
CA THR A 52 -5.58 2.58 2.16
C THR A 52 -5.75 3.50 0.94
N LYS A 53 -4.85 3.41 -0.05
CA LYS A 53 -4.93 4.16 -1.32
C LYS A 53 -5.64 3.39 -2.43
N GLN A 54 -5.92 2.11 -2.23
CA GLN A 54 -6.60 1.27 -3.22
C GLN A 54 -8.12 1.45 -3.12
N PRO A 55 -8.86 1.22 -4.23
CA PRO A 55 -10.32 1.20 -4.20
C PRO A 55 -10.87 0.13 -3.24
N ILE A 56 -11.99 0.44 -2.59
CA ILE A 56 -12.74 -0.53 -1.79
C ILE A 56 -13.82 -1.16 -2.66
N GLN A 57 -13.75 -2.47 -2.82
CA GLN A 57 -14.79 -3.28 -3.43
C GLN A 57 -15.57 -4.01 -2.34
N ILE A 58 -16.90 -3.98 -2.39
CA ILE A 58 -17.78 -4.72 -1.49
C ILE A 58 -18.75 -5.53 -2.34
N ASN A 59 -18.75 -6.85 -2.18
CA ASN A 59 -19.68 -7.77 -2.83
C ASN A 59 -20.60 -8.39 -1.76
N SER A 60 -21.89 -8.53 -2.05
CA SER A 60 -22.88 -9.17 -1.17
C SER A 60 -24.08 -9.67 -1.97
N VAL A 61 -24.94 -10.48 -1.33
CA VAL A 61 -26.22 -10.91 -1.95
C VAL A 61 -27.26 -9.78 -1.91
N LYS A 62 -27.26 -8.94 -0.87
CA LYS A 62 -28.20 -7.81 -0.73
C LYS A 62 -27.49 -6.52 -0.36
N GLN A 63 -28.00 -5.41 -0.87
CA GLN A 63 -27.58 -4.05 -0.56
C GLN A 63 -28.81 -3.16 -0.31
N SER A 64 -28.72 -2.25 0.66
CA SER A 64 -29.68 -1.17 0.90
C SER A 64 -28.93 0.14 1.08
N LEU A 65 -29.46 1.23 0.53
CA LEU A 65 -28.87 2.57 0.60
C LEU A 65 -29.88 3.54 1.24
N ASP A 66 -29.47 4.17 2.33
CA ASP A 66 -30.20 5.26 2.98
C ASP A 66 -29.48 6.59 2.66
N LEU A 67 -30.04 7.36 1.72
CA LEU A 67 -29.46 8.61 1.25
C LEU A 67 -29.56 9.72 2.31
N GLU A 68 -30.63 9.74 3.12
CA GLU A 68 -30.81 10.74 4.16
C GLU A 68 -29.74 10.61 5.24
N LYS A 69 -29.46 9.37 5.65
CA LYS A 69 -28.45 9.04 6.67
C LYS A 69 -27.04 8.86 6.11
N ASN A 70 -26.88 8.79 4.79
CA ASN A 70 -25.61 8.46 4.12
C ASN A 70 -25.02 7.12 4.62
N VAL A 71 -25.89 6.11 4.69
CA VAL A 71 -25.55 4.76 5.17
C VAL A 71 -25.84 3.73 4.08
N ILE A 72 -24.88 2.85 3.84
CA ILE A 72 -25.01 1.71 2.92
C ILE A 72 -24.93 0.43 3.75
N ILE A 73 -25.89 -0.47 3.58
CA ILE A 73 -25.96 -1.73 4.32
C ILE A 73 -25.86 -2.89 3.33
N PHE A 74 -24.84 -3.71 3.48
CA PHE A 74 -24.61 -4.95 2.73
C PHE A 74 -24.93 -6.13 3.65
N THR A 75 -25.67 -7.12 3.15
CA THR A 75 -26.05 -8.30 3.95
C THR A 75 -25.94 -9.58 3.13
N LYS A 76 -25.74 -10.70 3.85
CA LYS A 76 -25.55 -12.08 3.37
C LYS A 76 -24.28 -12.25 2.54
N ASN A 77 -23.34 -13.04 3.07
CA ASN A 77 -22.06 -13.39 2.44
C ASN A 77 -21.32 -12.16 1.89
N VAL A 78 -20.99 -11.22 2.77
CA VAL A 78 -20.34 -9.96 2.40
C VAL A 78 -18.83 -10.14 2.33
N PHE A 79 -18.24 -9.72 1.22
CA PHE A 79 -16.80 -9.72 0.99
C PHE A 79 -16.32 -8.31 0.68
N ILE A 80 -15.42 -7.78 1.51
CA ILE A 80 -14.75 -6.50 1.31
C ILE A 80 -13.32 -6.78 0.83
N LYS A 81 -12.85 -6.03 -0.17
CA LYS A 81 -11.46 -6.05 -0.65
C LYS A 81 -10.95 -4.62 -0.86
N GLN A 82 -9.74 -4.35 -0.36
CA GLN A 82 -9.03 -3.09 -0.59
C GLN A 82 -7.52 -3.39 -0.68
N GLY A 83 -6.98 -3.40 -1.90
CA GLY A 83 -5.61 -3.89 -2.11
C GLY A 83 -5.46 -5.34 -1.62
N SER A 84 -4.60 -5.54 -0.64
CA SER A 84 -4.36 -6.81 0.07
C SER A 84 -5.31 -7.05 1.25
N LEU A 85 -5.96 -6.01 1.78
CA LEU A 85 -6.94 -6.12 2.86
C LEU A 85 -8.20 -6.81 2.34
N ASN A 86 -8.64 -7.84 3.06
CA ASN A 86 -9.86 -8.56 2.75
C ASN A 86 -10.62 -8.91 4.03
N ILE A 87 -11.95 -8.77 4.00
CA ILE A 87 -12.84 -9.03 5.14
C ILE A 87 -14.05 -9.84 4.67
N ARG A 88 -14.38 -10.92 5.39
CA ARG A 88 -15.58 -11.75 5.19
C ARG A 88 -16.51 -11.59 6.38
N ALA A 89 -17.77 -11.23 6.13
CA ALA A 89 -18.76 -10.94 7.17
C ALA A 89 -20.18 -11.29 6.71
N ASP A 90 -21.11 -11.37 7.66
CA ASP A 90 -22.53 -11.60 7.38
C ASP A 90 -23.26 -10.30 7.02
N LYS A 91 -22.83 -9.19 7.64
CA LYS A 91 -23.37 -7.84 7.43
C LYS A 91 -22.26 -6.81 7.48
N VAL A 92 -22.34 -5.81 6.61
CA VAL A 92 -21.46 -4.64 6.62
C VAL A 92 -22.30 -3.37 6.53
N VAL A 93 -21.97 -2.40 7.37
CA VAL A 93 -22.57 -1.06 7.37
C VAL A 93 -21.47 -0.05 7.05
N VAL A 94 -21.65 0.71 5.98
CA VAL A 94 -20.74 1.77 5.55
C VAL A 94 -21.41 3.10 5.80
N THR A 95 -20.79 3.94 6.62
CA THR A 95 -21.28 5.29 6.94
C THR A 95 -20.31 6.32 6.39
N ARG A 96 -20.83 7.28 5.62
CA ARG A 96 -20.05 8.41 5.11
C ARG A 96 -20.50 9.69 5.80
N GLN A 97 -19.60 10.43 6.44
CA GLN A 97 -19.97 11.71 7.03
C GLN A 97 -20.18 12.78 5.94
N LYS A 98 -21.34 13.45 5.97
CA LYS A 98 -21.82 14.39 4.92
C LYS A 98 -20.83 15.49 4.51
N LYS A 99 -19.91 15.90 5.39
CA LYS A 99 -18.98 17.03 5.15
C LYS A 99 -17.57 16.62 4.68
N ASN A 100 -17.20 15.35 4.74
CA ASN A 100 -15.86 14.90 4.34
C ASN A 100 -15.90 13.46 3.83
N THR A 101 -15.66 13.29 2.53
CA THR A 101 -15.63 11.98 1.86
C THR A 101 -14.52 11.05 2.39
N LYS A 102 -13.52 11.58 3.10
CA LYS A 102 -12.47 10.77 3.77
C LYS A 102 -12.96 10.12 5.08
N LYS A 103 -14.07 10.59 5.64
CA LYS A 103 -14.66 10.08 6.89
C LYS A 103 -15.61 8.92 6.63
N ILE A 104 -15.07 7.87 6.03
CA ILE A 104 -15.77 6.61 5.82
C ILE A 104 -15.45 5.69 7.00
N VAL A 105 -16.51 5.14 7.57
CA VAL A 105 -16.44 4.11 8.61
C VAL A 105 -17.14 2.87 8.10
N ILE A 106 -16.46 1.72 8.19
CA ILE A 106 -16.98 0.42 7.79
C ILE A 106 -17.12 -0.43 9.04
N GLU A 107 -18.34 -0.85 9.37
CA GLU A 107 -18.62 -1.76 10.47
C GLU A 107 -19.11 -3.09 9.92
N ALA A 108 -18.30 -4.14 10.11
CA ALA A 108 -18.63 -5.50 9.74
C ALA A 108 -19.07 -6.30 10.98
N TYR A 109 -20.02 -7.20 10.78
CA TYR A 109 -20.65 -8.04 11.80
C TYR A 109 -20.74 -9.48 11.30
N GLY A 110 -20.44 -10.45 12.16
CA GLY A 110 -20.57 -11.87 11.86
C GLY A 110 -20.14 -12.78 13.00
N THR A 111 -20.31 -14.08 12.86
CA THR A 111 -19.97 -15.08 13.90
C THR A 111 -19.24 -16.29 13.32
N PRO A 112 -17.93 -16.21 13.02
CA PRO A 112 -17.07 -15.02 13.12
C PRO A 112 -16.88 -14.28 11.79
N ILE A 113 -16.40 -13.05 11.87
CA ILE A 113 -15.78 -12.31 10.77
C ILE A 113 -14.35 -12.81 10.62
N PHE A 114 -13.87 -12.93 9.38
CA PHE A 114 -12.45 -13.17 9.09
C PHE A 114 -11.85 -11.98 8.37
N PHE A 115 -10.63 -11.58 8.75
CA PHE A 115 -9.86 -10.58 8.03
C PHE A 115 -8.44 -11.08 7.71
N TYR A 116 -7.87 -10.59 6.62
CA TYR A 116 -6.46 -10.76 6.30
C TYR A 116 -5.88 -9.55 5.55
N GLN A 117 -4.59 -9.31 5.73
CA GLN A 117 -3.84 -8.23 5.09
C GLN A 117 -2.36 -8.62 4.92
N LEU A 118 -1.75 -8.24 3.79
CA LEU A 118 -0.30 -8.28 3.61
C LEU A 118 0.30 -6.92 3.95
N GLN A 119 1.23 -6.90 4.90
CA GLN A 119 1.98 -5.69 5.25
C GLN A 119 3.01 -5.34 4.17
N ASN A 120 3.58 -4.14 4.26
CA ASN A 120 4.59 -3.65 3.31
C ASN A 120 5.85 -4.53 3.26
N ASP A 121 6.16 -5.24 4.34
CA ASP A 121 7.27 -6.20 4.46
C ASP A 121 6.83 -7.64 4.13
N ASP A 122 5.71 -7.79 3.40
CA ASP A 122 5.08 -9.04 2.98
C ASP A 122 4.69 -9.98 4.14
N LYS A 123 4.67 -9.48 5.38
CA LYS A 123 4.15 -10.21 6.54
C LYS A 123 2.63 -10.26 6.49
N LEU A 124 2.10 -11.47 6.63
CA LEU A 124 0.67 -11.72 6.61
C LEU A 124 0.06 -11.57 8.01
N ILE A 125 -0.89 -10.65 8.13
CA ILE A 125 -1.77 -10.55 9.29
C ILE A 125 -3.08 -11.24 8.94
N LYS A 126 -3.57 -12.07 9.87
CA LYS A 126 -4.90 -12.67 9.83
C LYS A 126 -5.60 -12.45 11.16
N GLY A 127 -6.92 -12.46 11.16
CA GLY A 127 -7.63 -12.54 12.42
C GLY A 127 -9.11 -12.78 12.25
N HIS A 128 -9.78 -12.89 13.38
CA HIS A 128 -11.21 -13.08 13.45
C HIS A 128 -11.80 -12.37 14.67
N SER A 129 -13.07 -12.00 14.59
CA SER A 129 -13.83 -11.41 15.69
C SER A 129 -15.33 -11.43 15.38
N ASN A 130 -16.16 -11.03 16.34
CA ASN A 130 -17.60 -10.88 16.14
C ASN A 130 -17.96 -9.56 15.44
N LYS A 131 -17.14 -8.52 15.64
CA LYS A 131 -17.28 -7.20 15.02
C LYS A 131 -15.92 -6.70 14.56
N ILE A 132 -15.88 -6.09 13.37
CA ILE A 132 -14.75 -5.30 12.89
C ILE A 132 -15.24 -3.88 12.61
N ARG A 133 -14.49 -2.89 13.03
CA ARG A 133 -14.69 -1.49 12.66
C ARG A 133 -13.42 -0.97 11.99
N TYR A 134 -13.55 -0.49 10.76
CA TYR A 134 -12.46 0.13 10.02
C TYR A 134 -12.76 1.62 9.82
N GLU A 135 -11.88 2.47 10.35
CA GLU A 135 -11.94 3.91 10.21
C GLU A 135 -10.90 4.36 9.19
N MET A 136 -11.37 4.74 8.00
CA MET A 136 -10.46 5.05 6.88
C MET A 136 -9.65 6.32 7.11
N GLU A 137 -10.24 7.36 7.70
CA GLU A 137 -9.55 8.63 7.96
C GLU A 137 -8.37 8.45 8.93
N ASN A 138 -8.57 7.63 9.96
CA ASN A 138 -7.58 7.39 11.01
C ASN A 138 -6.64 6.23 10.67
N GLU A 139 -6.97 5.45 9.64
CA GLU A 139 -6.29 4.20 9.27
C GLU A 139 -6.23 3.20 10.44
N ILE A 140 -7.37 2.97 11.11
CA ILE A 140 -7.48 2.09 12.29
C ILE A 140 -8.47 0.96 12.02
N ILE A 141 -8.07 -0.29 12.31
CA ILE A 141 -8.95 -1.47 12.35
C ILE A 141 -9.12 -1.91 13.80
N ILE A 142 -10.37 -2.05 14.24
CA ILE A 142 -10.73 -2.49 15.59
C ILE A 142 -11.51 -3.80 15.49
N LEU A 143 -10.96 -4.85 16.08
CA LEU A 143 -11.62 -6.13 16.28
C LEU A 143 -12.24 -6.14 17.67
N LYS A 144 -13.50 -6.58 17.79
CA LYS A 144 -14.20 -6.68 19.07
C LYS A 144 -15.02 -7.96 19.17
N GLY A 145 -14.99 -8.58 20.36
CA GLY A 145 -15.67 -9.83 20.69
C GLY A 145 -14.94 -11.02 20.07
N ASN A 146 -14.47 -11.93 20.92
CA ASN A 146 -13.61 -13.06 20.54
C ASN A 146 -12.49 -12.61 19.58
N ALA A 147 -11.83 -11.48 19.89
CA ALA A 147 -10.88 -10.88 18.97
C ALA A 147 -9.59 -11.70 18.99
N TYR A 148 -9.19 -12.15 17.81
CA TYR A 148 -7.97 -12.90 17.56
C TYR A 148 -7.21 -12.25 16.42
N LEU A 149 -5.89 -12.12 16.58
CA LEU A 149 -4.99 -11.65 15.54
C LEU A 149 -3.74 -12.53 15.52
N LYS A 150 -3.34 -12.97 14.33
CA LYS A 150 -2.12 -13.76 14.08
C LYS A 150 -1.26 -13.04 13.04
N GLN A 151 0.02 -12.88 13.36
CA GLN A 151 1.03 -12.38 12.45
C GLN A 151 2.19 -13.37 12.43
N LEU A 152 2.48 -13.94 11.25
CA LEU A 152 3.39 -15.09 11.14
C LEU A 152 2.93 -16.21 12.08
N ASP A 153 3.74 -16.57 13.07
CA ASP A 153 3.42 -17.61 14.07
C ASP A 153 3.02 -17.06 15.44
N ASN A 154 3.09 -15.74 15.61
CA ASN A 154 2.66 -15.07 16.84
C ASN A 154 1.16 -14.81 16.79
N ASN A 155 0.49 -14.91 17.94
CA ASN A 155 -0.93 -14.61 18.01
C ASN A 155 -1.32 -13.91 19.31
N ILE A 156 -2.44 -13.18 19.24
CA ILE A 156 -3.02 -12.39 20.32
C ILE A 156 -4.51 -12.71 20.38
N THR A 157 -5.02 -13.01 21.57
CA THR A 157 -6.46 -13.08 21.87
C THR A 157 -6.82 -12.04 22.93
N ALA A 158 -7.91 -11.31 22.71
CA ALA A 158 -8.44 -10.32 23.65
C ALA A 158 -9.93 -10.05 23.41
N ASP A 159 -10.56 -9.24 24.27
CA ASP A 159 -11.92 -8.75 23.99
C ASP A 159 -11.94 -7.69 22.87
N LYS A 160 -10.86 -6.90 22.78
CA LYS A 160 -10.66 -5.87 21.77
C LYS A 160 -9.20 -5.83 21.31
N ILE A 161 -8.99 -5.81 19.99
CA ILE A 161 -7.67 -5.58 19.38
C ILE A 161 -7.78 -4.39 18.43
N THR A 162 -6.93 -3.38 18.61
CA THR A 162 -6.83 -2.19 17.76
C THR A 162 -5.53 -2.26 16.97
N TYR A 163 -5.63 -2.22 15.63
CA TYR A 163 -4.51 -2.13 14.72
C TYR A 163 -4.45 -0.73 14.08
N LEU A 164 -3.36 -0.01 14.39
CA LEU A 164 -3.05 1.30 13.84
C LEU A 164 -2.18 1.09 12.59
N ILE A 165 -2.78 1.14 11.40
CA ILE A 165 -2.11 0.80 10.13
C ILE A 165 -0.94 1.76 9.87
N LYS A 166 -1.15 3.06 10.08
CA LYS A 166 -0.17 4.12 9.81
C LYS A 166 1.17 3.91 10.52
N THR A 167 1.12 3.47 11.78
CA THR A 167 2.29 3.28 12.65
C THR A 167 2.66 1.81 12.82
N ASN A 168 1.93 0.92 12.15
CA ASN A 168 2.05 -0.53 12.26
C ASN A 168 2.02 -1.05 13.72
N LYS A 169 1.16 -0.45 14.56
CA LYS A 169 1.07 -0.76 16.00
C LYS A 169 -0.19 -1.56 16.31
N ILE A 170 -0.08 -2.57 17.17
CA ILE A 170 -1.21 -3.37 17.66
C ILE A 170 -1.36 -3.15 19.16
N GLU A 171 -2.59 -2.87 19.61
CA GLU A 171 -2.96 -2.71 21.01
C GLU A 171 -4.09 -3.69 21.33
N ALA A 172 -3.98 -4.41 22.44
CA ALA A 172 -4.97 -5.38 22.86
C ALA A 172 -5.46 -5.06 24.29
N LEU A 173 -6.77 -5.17 24.49
CA LEU A 173 -7.43 -4.86 25.75
C LEU A 173 -8.51 -5.90 26.02
N SER A 174 -8.59 -6.36 27.26
CA SER A 174 -9.67 -7.21 27.76
C SER A 174 -10.34 -6.53 28.94
N ASP A 175 -11.66 -6.63 29.02
CA ASP A 175 -12.49 -6.01 30.05
C ASP A 175 -12.91 -7.06 31.09
N LYS A 176 -13.41 -6.61 32.25
CA LYS A 176 -14.21 -7.42 33.21
C LYS A 176 -13.60 -8.78 33.60
N GLY A 177 -12.31 -8.82 33.94
CA GLY A 177 -11.65 -10.03 34.46
C GLY A 177 -11.13 -10.98 33.39
N ASN A 178 -11.41 -10.73 32.10
CA ASN A 178 -10.74 -11.42 31.01
C ASN A 178 -9.28 -10.97 30.89
N ARG A 179 -8.45 -11.78 30.24
CA ARG A 179 -7.02 -11.49 30.05
C ARG A 179 -6.70 -11.35 28.57
N VAL A 180 -5.74 -10.50 28.27
CA VAL A 180 -5.05 -10.54 26.98
C VAL A 180 -4.08 -11.72 27.03
N THR A 181 -4.13 -12.60 26.03
CA THR A 181 -3.15 -13.69 25.89
C THR A 181 -2.39 -13.47 24.60
N THR A 182 -1.06 -13.49 24.70
CA THR A 182 -0.15 -13.40 23.55
C THR A 182 0.73 -14.62 23.54
N ILE A 183 0.75 -15.34 22.43
CA ILE A 183 1.66 -16.47 22.20
C ILE A 183 2.73 -15.99 21.23
N LEU A 184 3.98 -15.99 21.69
CA LEU A 184 5.16 -15.75 20.88
C LEU A 184 5.78 -17.10 20.56
N LEU A 185 5.77 -17.49 19.29
CA LEU A 185 6.40 -18.74 18.90
C LEU A 185 7.91 -18.49 18.71
N PRO A 186 8.80 -19.19 19.41
CA PRO A 186 10.24 -19.08 19.17
C PRO A 186 10.63 -19.74 17.84
N TYR A 187 11.71 -19.23 17.23
CA TYR A 187 12.17 -19.65 15.90
C TYR A 187 12.41 -21.17 15.77
N GLN A 188 12.93 -21.82 16.82
CA GLN A 188 13.21 -23.27 16.76
C GLN A 188 11.95 -24.12 16.59
N LEU A 189 10.79 -23.66 17.09
CA LEU A 189 9.52 -24.37 16.93
C LEU A 189 8.89 -24.13 15.54
N GLN A 190 9.28 -23.06 14.84
CA GLN A 190 8.79 -22.72 13.51
C GLN A 190 9.42 -23.63 12.45
N GLU A 191 10.74 -23.85 12.50
CA GLU A 191 11.44 -24.77 11.58
C GLU A 191 10.92 -26.21 11.69
N LYS A 192 10.65 -26.69 12.91
CA LYS A 192 10.11 -28.04 13.13
C LYS A 192 8.72 -28.24 12.52
N ILE A 193 7.89 -27.19 12.47
CA ILE A 193 6.57 -27.22 11.81
C ILE A 193 6.70 -27.24 10.28
N LEU A 194 7.70 -26.55 9.73
CA LEU A 194 7.97 -26.51 8.28
C LEU A 194 8.54 -27.83 7.75
N ILE A 195 9.29 -28.58 8.57
CA ILE A 195 9.86 -29.89 8.21
C ILE A 195 8.79 -31.01 8.25
N GLN A 196 7.63 -30.78 8.88
CA GLN A 196 6.57 -31.78 9.06
C GLN A 196 5.38 -31.63 8.08
N LYS A 197 5.45 -30.70 7.13
CA LYS A 197 4.47 -30.52 6.05
C LYS A 197 5.03 -30.98 4.72
#